data_AF-A0A937ERU9-F1
#
_entry.id   AF-A0A937ERU9-F1
#
_cell.length_a   1.000
_cell.length_b   1.000
_cell.length_c   1.000
_cell.angle_alpha   90.00
_cell.angle_beta   90.00
_cell.angle_gamma   90.00
#
_symmetry.space_group_name_H-M   'P 1'
#
loop_
_entity.id
_entity.type
_entity.pdbx_description
1 polymer ?
#
loop_
_entity_poly.entity_id
_entity_poly.type
_entity_poly.pdbx_seq_one_letter_code
_entity_poly.pdbx_strand_id
1 'polypeptide(L)'
;MTGITGRTYLERGSPVTVLTAYNARRTPDITAPWLHFSWPGRRPAAGPRNVAIRRADGSTTVRPFRGLTRPDRHDSAPKEEHR
;
A
#
# COMPACT_ATOMS: atom_id res chain seq x y z
N MET A 1 -0.33 -15.94 0.93
CA MET A 1 -0.80 -14.54 0.81
C MET A 1 0.22 -13.63 1.46
N THR A 2 0.69 -12.61 0.74
CA THR A 2 1.80 -11.74 1.15
C THR A 2 1.44 -10.87 2.34
N GLY A 3 2.24 -10.91 3.41
CA GLY A 3 1.92 -10.23 4.66
C GLY A 3 1.79 -8.71 4.59
N ILE A 4 2.12 -8.02 3.49
CA ILE A 4 1.97 -6.55 3.40
C ILE A 4 0.66 -6.08 2.78
N THR A 5 0.00 -6.95 2.01
CA THR A 5 -1.25 -6.62 1.32
C THR A 5 -2.37 -6.44 2.35
N GLY A 6 -3.18 -5.40 2.18
CA GLY A 6 -4.26 -5.03 3.11
C GLY A 6 -3.79 -4.30 4.36
N ARG A 7 -2.48 -4.09 4.56
CA ARG A 7 -1.95 -3.34 5.70
C ARG A 7 -2.01 -1.83 5.46
N THR A 8 -2.30 -1.10 6.53
CA THR A 8 -2.19 0.35 6.58
C THR A 8 -0.76 0.77 6.88
N TYR A 9 -0.28 1.74 6.12
CA TYR A 9 0.99 2.44 6.29
C TYR A 9 0.73 3.95 6.32
N LEU A 10 1.74 4.73 6.65
CA LEU A 10 1.70 6.19 6.56
C LEU A 10 2.55 6.65 5.37
N GLU A 11 1.96 7.45 4.49
CA GLU A 11 2.65 8.24 3.48
C GLU A 11 2.73 9.68 4.00
N ARG A 12 3.92 10.14 4.40
CA ARG A 12 4.14 11.50 4.94
C ARG A 12 3.17 11.87 6.09
N GLY A 13 2.83 10.90 6.94
CA GLY A 13 1.88 11.07 8.05
C GLY A 13 0.42 10.73 7.72
N SER A 14 0.07 10.57 6.44
CA SER A 14 -1.29 10.24 6.03
C SER A 14 -1.50 8.73 5.87
N PRO A 15 -2.60 8.15 6.38
CA PRO A 15 -2.87 6.72 6.27
C PRO A 15 -3.15 6.30 4.82
N VAL A 16 -2.49 5.22 4.40
CA VAL A 16 -2.63 4.60 3.09
C VAL A 16 -2.67 3.07 3.21
N THR A 17 -3.54 2.42 2.45
CA THR A 17 -3.66 0.95 2.45
C THR A 17 -2.84 0.37 1.31
N VAL A 18 -1.95 -0.58 1.58
CA VAL A 18 -1.23 -1.29 0.50
C VAL A 18 -2.17 -2.32 -0.15
N LEU A 19 -2.48 -2.13 -1.42
CA LEU A 19 -3.31 -3.06 -2.20
C LEU A 19 -2.48 -4.24 -2.72
N THR A 20 -1.32 -3.97 -3.28
CA THR A 20 -0.43 -5.03 -3.80
C THR A 20 1.00 -4.56 -3.97
N ALA A 21 1.92 -5.52 -4.02
CA ALA A 21 3.30 -5.29 -4.42
C ALA A 21 3.35 -4.90 -5.90
N TYR A 22 4.22 -3.95 -6.24
CA TYR A 22 4.44 -3.51 -7.61
C TYR A 22 5.94 -3.51 -7.96
N ASN A 23 6.33 -4.19 -9.04
CA ASN A 23 7.75 -4.42 -9.39
C ASN A 23 8.20 -3.78 -10.71
N ALA A 24 7.35 -2.99 -11.39
CA ALA A 24 7.85 -2.27 -12.55
C ALA A 24 8.85 -1.19 -12.12
N ARG A 25 9.88 -0.99 -12.94
CA ARG A 25 10.95 0.00 -12.68
C ARG A 25 10.46 1.44 -12.75
N ARG A 26 9.40 1.71 -13.53
CA ARG A 26 8.71 3.01 -13.60
C ARG A 26 7.35 2.90 -12.92
N THR A 27 6.98 3.96 -12.20
CA THR A 27 5.61 4.17 -11.75
C THR A 27 4.75 4.43 -12.98
N PRO A 28 3.74 3.59 -13.27
CA PRO A 28 2.78 3.83 -14.34
C PRO A 28 1.93 5.03 -13.94
N ASP A 29 1.51 5.82 -14.93
CA ASP A 29 0.48 6.82 -14.67
C ASP A 29 -0.84 6.08 -14.43
N ILE A 30 -1.37 6.18 -13.22
CA ILE A 30 -2.62 5.49 -12.84
C ILE A 30 -3.76 6.43 -13.16
N THR A 31 -4.25 6.35 -14.38
CA THR A 31 -5.34 7.20 -14.89
C THR A 31 -6.70 6.52 -14.84
N ALA A 32 -6.76 5.25 -14.45
CA ALA A 32 -7.99 4.45 -14.47
C ALA A 32 -8.32 3.85 -13.09
N PRO A 33 -9.60 3.89 -12.65
CA PRO A 33 -10.04 3.37 -11.34
C PRO A 33 -10.02 1.83 -11.24
N TRP A 34 -9.93 1.11 -12.36
CA TRP A 34 -10.05 -0.36 -12.43
C TRP A 34 -8.70 -1.08 -12.61
N LEU A 35 -7.60 -0.36 -12.40
CA LEU A 35 -6.24 -0.73 -12.79
C LEU A 35 -5.89 -2.22 -12.54
N HIS A 36 -5.91 -2.99 -13.63
CA HIS A 36 -5.36 -4.33 -13.72
C HIS A 36 -3.85 -4.25 -13.44
N PHE A 37 -3.42 -4.66 -12.24
CA PHE A 37 -2.00 -4.93 -12.03
C PHE A 37 -1.75 -6.41 -11.81
N SER A 38 -1.51 -7.11 -12.91
CA SER A 38 -0.84 -8.40 -12.87
C SER A 38 0.64 -8.18 -12.56
N TRP A 39 1.12 -8.97 -11.62
CA TRP A 39 2.52 -9.10 -11.31
C TRP A 39 3.26 -9.67 -12.53
N PRO A 40 4.40 -9.11 -12.96
CA PRO A 40 5.20 -9.70 -14.03
C PRO A 40 5.92 -10.94 -13.48
N GLY A 41 5.20 -12.06 -13.38
CA GLY A 41 5.70 -13.42 -13.19
C GLY A 41 6.43 -13.75 -11.88
N ARG A 42 7.51 -13.03 -11.53
CA ARG A 42 8.46 -13.42 -10.48
C ARG A 42 8.61 -12.37 -9.41
N ARG A 43 8.48 -12.82 -8.15
CA ARG A 43 8.65 -11.95 -6.98
C ARG A 43 10.13 -11.59 -6.77
N PRO A 44 10.48 -10.30 -6.61
CA PRO A 44 11.86 -9.93 -6.30
C PRO A 44 12.21 -10.44 -4.91
N ALA A 45 13.41 -11.04 -4.78
CA ALA A 45 13.91 -11.58 -3.52
C ALA A 45 14.09 -10.50 -2.43
N ALA A 46 14.35 -9.25 -2.83
CA ALA A 46 14.62 -8.12 -1.94
C ALA A 46 13.35 -7.37 -1.48
N GLY A 47 12.16 -7.93 -1.69
CA GLY A 47 10.90 -7.27 -1.37
C GLY A 47 10.44 -6.28 -2.45
N PRO A 48 9.23 -5.71 -2.29
CA PRO A 48 8.64 -4.84 -3.29
C PRO A 48 9.38 -3.51 -3.37
N ARG A 49 9.78 -3.13 -4.59
CA ARG A 49 10.35 -1.81 -4.86
C ARG A 49 9.28 -0.73 -4.74
N ASN A 50 8.15 -1.00 -5.36
CA ASN A 50 6.98 -0.13 -5.37
C ASN A 50 5.78 -0.90 -4.82
N VAL A 51 4.76 -0.18 -4.39
CA VAL A 51 3.48 -0.74 -3.96
C VAL A 51 2.36 0.11 -4.54
N ALA A 52 1.26 -0.54 -4.92
CA ALA A 52 0.01 0.15 -5.17
C ALA A 52 -0.64 0.42 -3.81
N ILE A 53 -1.01 1.67 -3.57
CA ILE A 53 -1.67 2.11 -2.35
C ILE A 53 -3.02 2.73 -2.67
N ARG A 54 -3.96 2.58 -1.76
CA ARG A 54 -5.22 3.32 -1.74
C ARG A 54 -5.17 4.37 -0.62
N ARG A 55 -5.47 5.61 -0.96
CA ARG A 55 -5.62 6.72 0.00
C ARG A 55 -7.04 6.77 0.57
N ALA A 56 -7.23 7.58 1.61
CA ALA A 56 -8.53 7.76 2.25
C ALA A 56 -9.59 8.37 1.30
N ASP A 57 -9.17 9.17 0.32
CA ASP A 57 -10.03 9.73 -0.73
C ASP A 57 -10.47 8.71 -1.79
N GLY A 58 -10.07 7.43 -1.66
CA GLY A 58 -10.37 6.36 -2.61
C GLY A 58 -9.42 6.30 -3.82
N SER A 59 -8.53 7.27 -3.99
CA SER A 59 -7.56 7.28 -5.09
C SER A 59 -6.54 6.15 -4.92
N THR A 60 -6.16 5.54 -6.05
CA THR A 60 -5.12 4.50 -6.10
C THR A 60 -3.90 5.04 -6.82
N THR A 61 -2.72 4.87 -6.23
CA THR A 61 -1.46 5.31 -6.84
C THR A 61 -0.34 4.32 -6.55
N VAL A 62 0.74 4.34 -7.34
CA VAL A 62 1.93 3.50 -7.14
C VAL A 62 3.05 4.35 -6.58
N ARG A 63 3.64 3.90 -5.47
CA ARG A 63 4.68 4.64 -4.76
C ARG A 63 5.83 3.73 -4.34
N PRO A 64 7.04 4.26 -4.15
CA PRO A 64 8.13 3.50 -3.56
C PRO A 64 7.79 2.99 -2.17
N PHE A 65 8.02 1.70 -1.90
CA PHE A 65 7.73 1.12 -0.59
C PHE A 65 8.61 1.72 0.52
N ARG A 66 9.83 2.13 0.18
CA ARG A 66 10.82 2.73 1.11
C ARG A 66 10.34 4.01 1.82
N GLY A 67 9.31 4.68 1.31
CA GLY A 67 8.77 5.92 1.88
C GLY A 67 7.55 5.73 2.77
N LEU A 68 7.10 4.49 2.94
CA LEU A 68 5.94 4.15 3.77
C LEU A 68 6.41 3.70 5.14
N THR A 69 5.96 4.40 6.18
CA THR A 69 6.22 4.00 7.56
C THR A 69 5.06 3.18 8.09
N ARG A 70 5.32 2.26 9.02
CA ARG A 70 4.23 1.60 9.73
C ARG A 70 3.62 2.61 10.70
N PRO A 71 2.29 2.71 10.82
CA PRO A 71 1.71 3.39 11.95
C PRO A 71 2.27 2.74 13.22
N ASP A 72 2.52 3.54 14.25
CA ASP A 72 2.87 2.99 15.54
C ASP A 72 1.74 2.04 15.95
N ARG A 73 2.09 0.86 16.45
CA ARG A 73 1.10 -0.17 16.78
C ARG A 73 0.13 0.31 17.87
N HIS A 74 0.50 1.39 18.56
CA HIS A 74 -0.28 2.10 19.55
C HIS A 74 -1.48 2.90 19.02
N ASP A 75 -1.56 3.19 17.73
CA ASP A 75 -2.65 4.02 17.14
C ASP A 75 -3.75 3.21 16.46
N SER A 76 -3.88 1.93 16.83
CA SER A 76 -4.88 1.02 16.27
C SER A 76 -5.82 0.50 17.35
N ALA A 77 -6.64 1.40 17.91
CA ALA A 77 -8.07 1.19 18.23
C ALA A 77 -8.52 2.23 19.29
N PRO A 78 -9.57 3.04 19.05
CA PRO A 78 -10.44 3.38 20.16
C PRO A 78 -11.02 2.06 20.67
N LYS A 79 -10.90 1.79 21.97
CA LYS A 79 -11.72 0.78 22.63
C LYS A 79 -13.18 1.12 22.30
N GLU A 80 -13.85 0.32 21.47
CA GLU A 80 -15.31 0.26 21.49
C GLU A 80 -15.70 -0.30 22.86
N GLU A 81 -15.82 0.61 23.82
CA GLU A 81 -16.51 0.42 25.08
C GLU A 81 -17.89 1.07 24.95
N HIS A 82 -18.90 0.24 24.67
CA HIS A 82 -20.31 0.50 24.97
C HIS A 82 -20.98 -0.88 25.04
N ARG A 83 -21.14 -1.43 26.24
CA ARG A 83 -22.25 -1.23 27.18
C ARG A 83 -23.56 -1.86 26.69
#